data_AF-A0A820VXF4-F1
#
_entry.id   AF-A0A820VXF4-F1
#
_cell.length_a   1.000
_cell.length_b   1.000
_cell.length_c   1.000
_cell.angle_alpha   90.00
_cell.angle_beta   90.00
_cell.angle_gamma   90.00
#
_symmetry.space_group_name_H-M   'P 1'
#
loop_
_entity.id
_entity.type
_entity.pdbx_description
1 polymer ?
#
loop_
_entity_poly.entity_id
_entity_poly.type
_entity_poly.pdbx_seq_one_letter_code
_entity_poly.pdbx_strand_id
1 'polypeptide(L)'
;MFHGPIPAERYYSYLTCRDIDTMPNKTNVILIQPIGAIEQHGAHLPLITDDAIGLQVIGKTLEQFSSCDNPVVYVLPPQHSGRSTEHISFPGGLACAWVTKDLSQSGVVGDPTGATQDKGEKILASLIASFKKLLEEIDVFHF
;
A
#
# COMPACT_ATOMS: atom_id res chain seq x y z
N MET A 1 16.06 6.46 -3.27
CA MET A 1 15.73 5.38 -4.23
C MET A 1 14.24 5.45 -4.53
N PHE A 2 13.79 5.01 -5.72
CA PHE A 2 12.39 5.20 -6.19
C PHE A 2 11.37 4.19 -5.62
N HIS A 3 11.84 3.08 -5.04
CA HIS A 3 11.01 1.96 -4.59
C HIS A 3 10.39 2.12 -3.19
N GLY A 4 10.67 3.24 -2.49
CA GLY A 4 10.14 3.48 -1.15
C GLY A 4 10.46 2.33 -0.18
N PRO A 5 9.47 1.80 0.59
CA PRO A 5 9.68 0.71 1.53
C PRO A 5 9.70 -0.68 0.88
N ILE A 6 9.49 -0.80 -0.43
CA ILE A 6 9.48 -2.08 -1.13
C ILE A 6 10.93 -2.57 -1.28
N PRO A 7 11.26 -3.85 -1.03
CA PRO A 7 12.57 -4.39 -1.37
C PRO A 7 12.91 -4.15 -2.85
N ALA A 8 14.12 -3.68 -3.14
CA ALA A 8 14.49 -3.20 -4.48
C ALA A 8 14.36 -4.30 -5.56
N GLU A 9 14.69 -5.53 -5.20
CA GLU A 9 14.57 -6.74 -6.03
C GLU A 9 13.12 -7.17 -6.28
N ARG A 10 12.17 -6.65 -5.50
CA ARG A 10 10.72 -6.88 -5.66
C ARG A 10 10.02 -5.70 -6.34
N TYR A 11 10.73 -4.64 -6.72
CA TYR A 11 10.15 -3.48 -7.37
C TYR A 11 10.13 -3.67 -8.90
N TYR A 12 8.93 -3.83 -9.47
CA TYR A 12 8.75 -4.24 -10.86
C TYR A 12 9.43 -3.30 -11.86
N SER A 13 9.41 -1.99 -11.60
CA SER A 13 9.99 -0.99 -12.50
C SER A 13 11.52 -1.02 -12.61
N TYR A 14 12.20 -1.83 -11.79
CA TYR A 14 13.64 -2.07 -11.92
C TYR A 14 13.97 -3.21 -12.87
N LEU A 15 12.98 -4.02 -13.26
CA LEU A 15 13.18 -5.08 -14.24
C LEU A 15 13.36 -4.50 -15.65
N THR A 16 14.32 -5.05 -16.38
CA THR A 16 14.48 -4.84 -17.81
C THR A 16 13.63 -5.82 -18.61
N CYS A 17 13.43 -5.55 -19.90
CA CYS A 17 12.80 -6.52 -20.80
C CYS A 17 13.53 -7.87 -20.82
N ARG A 18 14.86 -7.89 -20.60
CA ARG A 18 15.65 -9.13 -20.53
C ARG A 18 15.39 -9.91 -19.24
N ASP A 19 15.24 -9.22 -18.11
CA ASP A 19 14.89 -9.87 -16.84
C ASP A 19 13.52 -10.53 -16.96
N ILE A 20 12.55 -9.82 -17.54
CA ILE A 20 11.23 -10.37 -17.84
C ILE A 20 11.30 -11.51 -18.86
N ASP A 21 12.14 -11.41 -19.89
CA ASP A 21 12.27 -12.45 -20.91
C ASP A 21 12.88 -13.76 -20.36
N THR A 22 13.80 -13.64 -19.41
CA THR A 22 14.51 -14.79 -18.83
C THR A 22 13.90 -15.28 -17.50
N MET A 23 12.84 -14.63 -17.02
CA MET A 23 12.20 -14.96 -15.76
C MET A 23 11.61 -16.38 -15.77
N PRO A 24 11.91 -17.21 -14.75
CA PRO A 24 11.32 -18.53 -14.62
C PRO A 24 9.83 -18.41 -14.27
N ASN A 25 9.02 -19.35 -14.78
CA ASN A 25 7.61 -19.49 -14.44
C ASN A 25 6.78 -18.19 -14.56
N LYS A 26 6.94 -17.44 -15.66
CA LYS A 26 6.24 -16.16 -15.90
C LYS A 26 4.72 -16.22 -15.78
N THR A 27 4.15 -17.42 -15.92
CA THR A 27 2.72 -17.69 -15.78
C THR A 27 2.24 -17.68 -14.33
N ASN A 28 3.15 -17.74 -13.36
CA ASN A 28 2.85 -17.75 -11.93
C ASN A 28 3.61 -16.63 -11.20
N VAL A 29 3.34 -15.39 -11.60
CA VAL A 29 3.90 -14.18 -10.99
C VAL A 29 2.76 -13.33 -10.46
N ILE A 30 2.87 -12.91 -9.19
CA ILE A 30 1.89 -12.02 -8.57
C ILE A 30 2.38 -10.57 -8.76
N LEU A 31 1.54 -9.74 -9.38
CA LEU A 31 1.76 -8.30 -9.45
C LEU A 31 0.83 -7.59 -8.46
N ILE A 32 1.42 -6.83 -7.54
CA ILE A 32 0.69 -5.97 -6.62
C ILE A 32 0.67 -4.56 -7.22
N GLN A 33 -0.53 -4.01 -7.45
CA GLN A 33 -0.72 -2.59 -7.75
C GLN A 33 -1.17 -1.87 -6.47
N PRO A 34 -0.29 -1.13 -5.78
CA PRO A 34 -0.71 -0.30 -4.66
C PRO A 34 -1.58 0.84 -5.18
N ILE A 35 -2.71 1.05 -4.51
CA ILE A 35 -3.62 2.17 -4.79
C ILE A 35 -3.93 2.82 -3.44
N GLY A 36 -3.62 4.10 -3.33
CA GLY A 36 -3.96 4.94 -2.18
C GLY A 36 -4.58 6.25 -2.62
N ALA A 37 -4.62 7.20 -1.69
CA ALA A 37 -5.15 8.53 -1.95
C ALA A 37 -4.23 9.60 -1.33
N ILE A 38 -4.21 10.76 -2.01
CA ILE A 38 -3.80 12.02 -1.41
C ILE A 38 -5.08 12.66 -0.88
N GLU A 39 -5.34 12.48 0.41
CA GLU A 39 -6.57 12.95 1.06
C GLU A 39 -6.29 13.49 2.45
N GLN A 40 -7.22 14.23 3.05
CA GLN A 40 -6.95 14.84 4.36
C GLN A 40 -7.23 13.85 5.50
N HIS A 41 -6.37 13.85 6.53
CA HIS A 41 -6.51 13.04 7.75
C HIS A 41 -6.54 13.91 9.01
N GLY A 42 -7.10 15.12 8.90
CA GLY A 42 -7.12 16.13 9.95
C GLY A 42 -5.77 16.84 10.11
N ALA A 43 -5.67 17.73 11.10
CA ALA A 43 -4.45 18.53 11.30
C ALA A 43 -3.23 17.75 11.83
N HIS A 44 -3.37 16.45 12.08
CA HIS A 44 -2.41 15.63 12.83
C HIS A 44 -1.72 14.55 11.98
N LEU A 45 -2.17 14.32 10.74
CA LEU A 45 -1.62 13.30 9.85
C LEU A 45 -1.37 13.85 8.43
N PRO A 46 -0.32 13.39 7.73
CA PRO A 46 -0.02 13.80 6.36
C PRO A 46 -1.07 13.33 5.34
N LEU A 47 -1.15 14.01 4.18
CA LEU A 47 -2.12 13.65 3.14
C LEU A 47 -1.91 12.27 2.49
N ILE A 48 -0.72 11.69 2.67
CA ILE A 48 -0.30 10.42 2.07
C ILE A 48 -0.54 9.23 3.01
N THR A 49 -1.33 9.40 4.08
CA THR A 49 -1.44 8.39 5.15
C THR A 49 -1.83 7.03 4.60
N ASP A 50 -2.76 6.98 3.64
CA ASP A 50 -3.20 5.74 2.99
C ASP A 50 -2.07 5.03 2.25
N ASP A 51 -1.34 5.77 1.40
CA ASP A 51 -0.18 5.26 0.68
C ASP A 51 0.92 4.79 1.64
N ALA A 52 1.21 5.60 2.66
CA ALA A 52 2.27 5.32 3.62
C ALA A 52 2.00 4.01 4.38
N ILE A 53 0.78 3.81 4.86
CA ILE A 53 0.39 2.58 5.57
C ILE A 53 0.43 1.39 4.61
N GLY A 54 -0.22 1.50 3.45
CA GLY A 54 -0.31 0.40 2.49
C GLY A 54 1.07 -0.07 2.01
N LEU A 55 1.94 0.86 1.62
CA LEU A 55 3.29 0.54 1.16
C LEU A 55 4.17 -0.06 2.26
N GLN A 56 4.03 0.39 3.52
CA GLN A 56 4.77 -0.19 4.64
C GLN A 56 4.33 -1.63 4.94
N VAL A 57 3.02 -1.92 4.88
CA VAL A 57 2.52 -3.29 5.04
C VAL A 57 3.09 -4.18 3.94
N ILE A 58 3.00 -3.75 2.67
CA ILE A 58 3.51 -4.52 1.53
C ILE A 58 5.02 -4.75 1.66
N GLY A 59 5.80 -3.69 1.90
CA GLY A 59 7.26 -3.78 2.03
C GLY A 59 7.69 -4.75 3.11
N LYS A 60 7.11 -4.62 4.31
CA LYS A 60 7.40 -5.51 5.45
C LYS A 60 6.93 -6.95 5.24
N THR A 61 5.81 -7.15 4.54
CA THR A 61 5.40 -8.50 4.13
C THR A 61 6.41 -9.12 3.19
N LEU A 62 6.92 -8.36 2.20
CA LEU A 62 7.89 -8.87 1.24
C LEU A 62 9.26 -9.16 1.83
N GLU A 63 9.66 -8.44 2.89
CA GLU A 63 10.84 -8.76 3.69
C GLU A 63 10.75 -10.15 4.37
N GLN A 64 9.54 -10.71 4.55
CA GLN A 64 9.34 -12.04 5.14
C GLN A 64 9.41 -13.20 4.14
N PHE A 65 9.61 -12.92 2.85
CA PHE A 65 9.84 -13.92 1.82
C PHE A 65 11.31 -13.91 1.43
N SER A 66 11.96 -15.07 1.43
CA SER A 66 13.33 -15.16 0.90
C SER A 66 13.31 -14.83 -0.60
N SER A 67 14.41 -14.29 -1.14
CA SER A 67 14.54 -14.00 -2.57
C SER A 67 14.32 -15.22 -3.49
N CYS A 68 14.47 -16.43 -2.93
CA CYS A 68 14.28 -17.71 -3.61
C CYS A 68 12.95 -18.40 -3.28
N ASP A 69 12.13 -17.85 -2.40
CA ASP A 69 10.84 -18.43 -2.01
C ASP A 69 9.75 -18.05 -3.03
N ASN A 70 8.84 -18.98 -3.28
CA ASN A 70 7.54 -18.69 -3.87
C ASN A 70 6.60 -18.10 -2.79
N PRO A 71 5.64 -17.22 -3.16
CA PRO A 71 5.39 -16.70 -4.50
C PRO A 71 6.45 -15.73 -5.02
N VAL A 72 6.61 -15.70 -6.36
CA VAL A 72 7.32 -14.60 -7.04
C VAL A 72 6.39 -13.40 -7.09
N VAL A 73 6.63 -12.43 -6.21
CA VAL A 73 5.82 -11.20 -6.10
C VAL A 73 6.63 -10.00 -6.55
N TYR A 74 6.02 -9.16 -7.40
CA TYR A 74 6.54 -7.82 -7.71
C TYR A 74 5.51 -6.75 -7.41
N VAL A 75 5.99 -5.57 -7.03
CA VAL A 75 5.15 -4.39 -6.74
C VAL A 75 5.32 -3.36 -7.86
N LEU A 76 4.21 -2.94 -8.43
CA LEU A 76 4.14 -1.84 -9.39
C LEU A 76 4.26 -0.48 -8.67
N PRO A 77 4.62 0.60 -9.37
CA PRO A 77 4.59 1.94 -8.80
C PRO A 77 3.22 2.27 -8.19
N PRO A 78 3.17 2.87 -6.98
CA PRO A 78 1.91 3.23 -6.34
C PRO A 78 1.10 4.21 -7.19
N GLN A 79 -0.21 4.01 -7.19
CA GLN A 79 -1.18 4.98 -7.72
C GLN A 79 -1.70 5.83 -6.56
N HIS A 80 -1.17 7.03 -6.45
CA HIS A 80 -1.51 8.02 -5.40
C HIS A 80 -2.87 8.70 -5.60
N SER A 81 -3.51 8.44 -6.75
CA SER A 81 -4.77 9.06 -7.14
C SER A 81 -5.83 7.99 -7.32
N GLY A 82 -6.35 7.48 -6.20
CA GLY A 82 -7.65 6.80 -6.16
C GLY A 82 -8.78 7.72 -6.64
N ARG A 83 -9.94 7.13 -6.99
CA ARG A 83 -11.10 7.88 -7.46
C ARG A 83 -11.80 8.57 -6.28
N SER A 84 -11.73 9.90 -6.25
CA SER A 84 -12.33 10.75 -5.20
C SER A 84 -13.16 11.90 -5.83
N THR A 85 -14.28 11.59 -6.50
CA THR A 85 -14.95 12.45 -7.50
C THR A 85 -15.85 13.59 -6.98
N GLU A 86 -15.96 13.82 -5.67
CA GLU A 86 -16.99 14.73 -5.12
C GLU A 86 -16.49 16.14 -4.70
N HIS A 87 -15.30 16.61 -5.14
CA HIS A 87 -14.65 17.81 -4.58
C HIS A 87 -14.06 18.82 -5.58
N ILE A 88 -14.65 20.02 -5.62
CA ILE A 88 -14.24 21.16 -6.47
C ILE A 88 -13.58 22.30 -5.69
N SER A 89 -13.62 22.31 -4.35
CA SER A 89 -13.29 23.53 -3.57
C SER A 89 -12.38 23.28 -2.36
N PHE A 90 -11.10 22.98 -2.58
CA PHE A 90 -10.07 22.94 -1.53
C PHE A 90 -8.92 23.93 -1.82
N PRO A 91 -8.33 24.62 -0.82
CA PRO A 91 -7.18 25.50 -1.03
C PRO A 91 -5.94 24.66 -1.38
N GLY A 92 -5.48 24.75 -2.62
CA GLY A 92 -4.39 23.92 -3.16
C GLY A 92 -4.76 23.20 -4.46
N GLY A 93 -6.04 23.17 -4.83
CA GLY A 93 -6.50 22.70 -6.15
C GLY A 93 -6.44 21.17 -6.36
N LEU A 94 -6.15 20.39 -5.32
CA LEU A 94 -6.23 18.93 -5.35
C LEU A 94 -7.63 18.48 -4.93
N ALA A 95 -8.29 17.66 -5.76
CA ALA A 95 -9.63 17.13 -5.53
C ALA A 95 -9.60 16.00 -4.48
N CYS A 96 -10.48 16.03 -3.47
CA CYS A 96 -10.40 15.10 -2.33
C CYS A 96 -11.73 14.59 -1.74
N ALA A 97 -12.70 14.07 -2.50
CA ALA A 97 -14.00 13.46 -2.10
C ALA A 97 -14.82 13.87 -0.84
N TRP A 98 -14.27 13.88 0.38
CA TRP A 98 -14.89 14.39 1.62
C TRP A 98 -13.83 15.13 2.44
N VAL A 99 -14.13 16.31 2.99
CA VAL A 99 -13.35 16.80 4.13
C VAL A 99 -13.95 16.18 5.39
N THR A 100 -13.15 15.85 6.39
CA THR A 100 -13.68 15.23 7.63
C THR A 100 -14.76 16.08 8.33
N LYS A 101 -14.87 17.38 7.98
CA LYS A 101 -15.97 18.26 8.41
C LYS A 101 -17.33 17.87 7.84
N ASP A 102 -17.35 17.22 6.69
CA ASP A 102 -18.56 16.69 6.06
C ASP A 102 -19.09 15.45 6.81
N LEU A 103 -18.21 14.76 7.53
CA LEU A 103 -18.52 13.54 8.30
C LEU A 103 -18.71 13.80 9.81
N SER A 104 -18.21 14.92 10.32
CA SER A 104 -18.23 15.25 11.75
C SER A 104 -18.19 16.76 11.98
N GLN A 105 -18.88 17.26 13.02
CA GLN A 105 -18.83 18.69 13.39
C GLN A 105 -17.40 19.18 13.68
N SER A 106 -16.55 18.32 14.26
CA SER A 106 -15.17 18.65 14.60
C SER A 106 -14.21 18.60 13.41
N GLY A 107 -14.59 17.95 12.31
CA GLY A 107 -13.63 17.60 11.28
C GLY A 107 -12.68 16.47 11.69
N VAL A 108 -13.07 15.62 12.64
CA VAL A 108 -12.30 14.45 13.08
C VAL A 108 -13.19 13.22 13.00
N VAL A 109 -12.76 12.22 12.23
CA VAL A 109 -13.41 10.91 12.18
C VAL A 109 -12.63 9.97 13.10
N GLY A 110 -13.30 9.45 14.13
CA GLY A 110 -12.68 8.65 15.17
C GLY A 110 -12.05 9.48 16.30
N ASP A 111 -11.37 8.79 17.23
CA ASP A 111 -10.64 9.41 18.33
C ASP A 111 -9.26 8.77 18.46
N PRO A 112 -8.19 9.45 17.99
CA PRO A 112 -6.83 8.91 18.06
C PRO A 112 -6.21 9.03 19.45
N THR A 113 -6.89 9.60 20.46
CA THR A 113 -6.33 9.81 21.81
C THR A 113 -5.88 8.50 22.48
N GLY A 114 -6.54 7.39 22.12
CA GLY A 114 -6.17 6.05 22.60
C GLY A 114 -5.07 5.36 21.81
N ALA A 115 -4.52 5.98 20.75
CA ALA A 115 -3.47 5.40 19.92
C ALA A 115 -2.15 5.31 20.70
N THR A 116 -1.48 4.17 20.60
CA THR A 116 -0.16 3.94 21.18
C THR A 116 0.71 3.19 20.18
N GLN A 117 2.03 3.33 20.31
CA GLN A 117 2.99 2.58 19.49
C GLN A 117 2.72 1.07 19.58
N ASP A 118 2.58 0.52 20.79
CA ASP A 118 2.31 -0.91 21.01
C ASP A 118 1.06 -1.41 20.28
N LYS A 119 -0.01 -0.60 20.22
CA LYS A 119 -1.22 -0.95 19.47
C LYS A 119 -0.94 -0.95 17.97
N GLY A 120 -0.22 0.06 17.48
CA GLY A 120 0.20 0.17 16.09
C GLY A 120 1.06 -1.03 15.66
N GLU A 121 2.03 -1.43 16.48
CA GLU A 121 2.88 -2.58 16.22
C GLU A 121 2.09 -3.89 16.13
N LYS A 122 1.11 -4.10 17.02
CA LYS A 122 0.21 -5.27 16.97
C LYS A 122 -0.66 -5.28 15.72
N ILE A 123 -1.22 -4.13 15.34
CA ILE A 123 -2.03 -4.00 14.12
C ILE A 123 -1.16 -4.28 12.90
N LEU A 124 0.02 -3.68 12.82
CA LEU A 124 0.96 -3.88 11.72
C LEU A 124 1.37 -5.35 11.59
N ALA A 125 1.72 -6.00 12.69
CA ALA A 125 2.05 -7.43 12.70
C ALA A 125 0.89 -8.30 12.19
N SER A 126 -0.34 -7.99 12.61
CA SER A 126 -1.53 -8.68 12.12
C SER A 126 -1.74 -8.48 10.62
N LEU A 127 -1.61 -7.24 10.12
CA LEU A 127 -1.76 -6.94 8.70
C LEU A 127 -0.71 -7.67 7.86
N ILE A 128 0.55 -7.66 8.31
CA ILE A 128 1.65 -8.36 7.63
C ILE A 128 1.38 -9.86 7.55
N ALA A 129 0.97 -10.48 8.67
CA ALA A 129 0.69 -11.91 8.72
C ALA A 129 -0.50 -12.30 7.82
N SER A 130 -1.59 -11.53 7.84
CA SER A 130 -2.75 -11.77 6.98
C SER A 130 -2.42 -11.58 5.51
N PHE A 131 -1.65 -10.54 5.17
CA PHE A 131 -1.30 -10.26 3.78
C PHE A 131 -0.31 -11.28 3.22
N LYS A 132 0.66 -11.75 4.03
CA LYS A 132 1.54 -12.87 3.69
C LYS A 132 0.73 -14.12 3.34
N LYS A 133 -0.21 -14.50 4.21
CA LYS A 133 -1.08 -15.67 4.00
C LYS A 133 -1.90 -15.54 2.71
N LEU A 134 -2.43 -14.35 2.42
CA LEU A 134 -3.16 -14.09 1.18
C LEU A 134 -2.27 -14.32 -0.07
N LEU A 135 -1.02 -13.85 -0.06
CA LEU A 135 -0.11 -14.07 -1.18
C LEU A 135 0.23 -15.55 -1.38
N GLU A 136 0.44 -16.29 -0.29
CA GLU A 136 0.65 -17.75 -0.32
C GLU A 136 -0.60 -18.49 -0.86
N GLU A 137 -1.81 -18.04 -0.51
CA GLU A 137 -3.06 -18.60 -1.03
C GLU A 137 -3.25 -18.31 -2.54
N ILE A 138 -2.88 -17.11 -3.01
CA ILE A 138 -2.94 -16.76 -4.43
C ILE A 138 -1.94 -17.59 -5.26
N ASP A 139 -0.75 -17.87 -4.72
CA ASP A 139 0.30 -18.63 -5.41
C ASP A 139 -0.14 -20.04 -5.84
N VAL A 140 -0.99 -20.67 -5.02
CA VAL A 140 -1.51 -22.03 -5.26
C VAL A 140 -2.88 -22.04 -5.92
N PHE A 141 -3.45 -20.87 -6.22
CA PHE A 141 -4.76 -20.75 -6.82
C PHE A 141 -4.68 -20.84 -8.35
N HIS A 142 -5.29 -21.89 -8.91
CA HIS A 142 -5.36 -22.10 -10.35
C HIS A 142 -6.83 -22.04 -10.82
N PHE A 143 -7.10 -21.25 -11.86
CA PHE A 143 -8.42 -21.10 -12.50
C PHE A 143 -8.72 -22.23 -13.49
#